data_AF-A0A2Z6NW19-F1
#
_entry.id   AF-A0A2Z6NW19-F1
#
_cell.length_a   1.000
_cell.length_b   1.000
_cell.length_c   1.000
_cell.angle_alpha   90.00
_cell.angle_beta   90.00
_cell.angle_gamma   90.00
#
_symmetry.space_group_name_H-M   'P 1'
#
loop_
_entity.id
_entity.type
_entity.pdbx_description
1 polymer ?
#
loop_
_entity_poly.entity_id
_entity_poly.type
_entity_poly.pdbx_seq_one_letter_code
_entity_poly.pdbx_strand_id
1 'polypeptide(L)'
;MASQVVPGKVEGDKYRSFLDDEAHTTHWRHGGPPIYDAVNKLFEQGRTKEWPEGSLEETVQNAIKSWEMELSHKTRVQDFKTINPEKFKLFVNGN
;
A
#
# COMPACT_ATOMS: atom_id res chain seq x y z
N MET A 1 -12.55 5.46 23.47
CA MET A 1 -11.49 4.69 24.13
C MET A 1 -10.16 5.17 23.56
N ALA A 2 -9.25 5.68 24.38
CA ALA A 2 -7.98 6.25 23.93
C ALA A 2 -7.05 5.12 23.45
N SER A 3 -6.51 5.26 22.23
CA SER A 3 -5.52 4.32 21.69
C SER A 3 -4.21 4.46 22.50
N GLN A 4 -3.76 3.36 23.10
CA GLN A 4 -2.48 3.29 23.80
C GLN A 4 -1.37 3.16 22.77
N VAL A 5 -0.43 4.10 22.77
CA VAL A 5 0.76 4.07 21.92
C VAL A 5 1.78 3.13 22.54
N VAL A 6 2.02 1.98 21.92
CA VAL A 6 3.06 1.01 22.32
C VAL A 6 4.36 1.38 21.61
N PRO A 7 5.46 1.69 22.33
CA PRO A 7 6.69 2.14 21.70
C PRO A 7 7.44 0.94 21.08
N GLY A 8 7.64 0.96 19.77
CA GLY A 8 8.49 -0.01 19.06
C GLY A 8 7.78 -0.94 18.07
N LYS A 9 6.46 -0.85 17.92
CA LYS A 9 5.76 -1.41 16.75
C LYS A 9 5.55 -0.25 15.79
N VAL A 10 6.24 -0.24 14.65
CA VAL A 10 5.84 0.65 13.56
C VAL A 10 4.43 0.19 13.20
N GLU A 11 3.43 0.99 13.59
CA GLU A 11 2.05 0.76 13.19
C GLU A 11 2.07 0.83 11.66
N GLY A 12 1.82 -0.32 11.02
CA GLY A 12 1.96 -0.42 9.57
C GLY A 12 1.06 0.56 8.83
N ASP A 13 1.34 0.82 7.56
CA ASP A 13 0.54 1.76 6.79
C ASP A 13 -0.94 1.35 6.76
N LYS A 14 -1.79 2.26 7.22
CA LYS A 14 -3.23 2.06 7.40
C LYS A 14 -3.95 1.56 6.13
N TYR A 15 -3.47 1.90 4.94
CA TYR A 15 -4.15 1.60 3.69
C TYR A 15 -3.39 0.64 2.77
N ARG A 16 -2.13 0.33 3.09
CA ARG A 16 -1.23 -0.46 2.25
C ARG A 16 -0.71 -1.64 3.04
N SER A 17 -1.53 -2.69 3.07
CA SER A 17 -1.28 -3.89 3.88
C SER A 17 0.05 -4.60 3.59
N PHE A 18 0.65 -4.37 2.42
CA PHE A 18 1.89 -5.03 2.00
C PHE A 18 3.15 -4.17 2.13
N LEU A 19 3.07 -3.00 2.77
CA LEU A 19 4.21 -2.08 2.88
C LEU A 19 5.25 -2.57 3.91
N ASP A 20 4.80 -3.01 5.08
CA ASP A 20 5.67 -3.24 6.24
C ASP A 20 6.27 -4.65 6.31
N ASP A 21 5.66 -5.63 5.63
CA ASP A 21 6.00 -7.03 5.78
C ASP A 21 7.38 -7.43 5.22
N GLU A 22 8.04 -6.59 4.41
CA GLU A 22 9.15 -7.07 3.55
C GLU A 22 10.33 -6.12 3.33
N ALA A 23 10.71 -5.32 4.34
CA ALA A 23 11.87 -4.45 4.23
C ALA A 23 13.19 -5.19 3.85
N HIS A 24 13.31 -6.49 4.14
CA HIS A 24 14.54 -7.26 3.93
C HIS A 24 14.54 -8.13 2.65
N THR A 25 13.39 -8.38 2.03
CA THR A 25 13.26 -9.32 0.88
C THR A 25 12.79 -8.63 -0.39
N THR A 26 12.02 -7.53 -0.27
CA THR A 26 11.53 -6.78 -1.43
C THR A 26 12.65 -5.94 -2.06
N HIS A 27 12.71 -5.93 -3.40
CA HIS A 27 13.61 -5.09 -4.17
C HIS A 27 12.99 -3.72 -4.48
N TRP A 28 13.29 -2.75 -3.63
CA TRP A 28 12.80 -1.37 -3.74
C TRP A 28 13.58 -0.54 -4.76
N ARG A 29 12.86 0.26 -5.55
CA ARG A 29 13.42 1.16 -6.58
C ARG A 29 14.34 2.22 -6.00
N HIS A 30 14.08 2.65 -4.78
CA HIS A 30 14.82 3.73 -4.11
C HIS A 30 15.52 3.27 -2.82
N GLY A 31 15.85 1.98 -2.73
CA GLY A 31 16.65 1.42 -1.62
C GLY A 31 15.89 1.10 -0.34
N GLY A 32 14.58 1.41 -0.26
CA GLY A 32 13.73 1.04 0.86
C GLY A 32 12.25 1.31 0.59
N PRO A 33 11.35 0.91 1.51
CA PRO A 33 9.93 1.18 1.41
C PRO A 33 9.66 2.70 1.39
N PRO A 34 8.70 3.17 0.58
CA PRO A 34 8.27 4.57 0.60
C PRO A 34 7.57 4.93 1.93
N ILE A 35 7.60 6.21 2.29
CA ILE A 35 6.92 6.75 3.47
C ILE A 35 5.66 7.52 3.02
N TYR A 36 4.50 7.16 3.57
CA TYR A 36 3.20 7.71 3.14
C TYR A 36 2.54 8.67 4.14
N ASP A 37 3.17 8.99 5.28
CA ASP A 37 2.59 9.79 6.37
C ASP A 37 1.93 11.10 5.89
N ALA A 38 2.64 11.86 5.06
CA ALA A 38 2.15 13.14 4.53
C ALA A 38 0.94 12.96 3.61
N VAL A 39 0.97 11.94 2.75
CA VAL A 39 -0.12 11.63 1.80
C VAL A 39 -1.34 11.10 2.54
N ASN A 40 -1.14 10.24 3.54
CA ASN A 40 -2.21 9.71 4.38
C ASN A 40 -2.88 10.83 5.17
N LYS A 41 -2.10 11.75 5.75
CA LYS A 41 -2.63 12.94 6.43
C LYS A 41 -3.49 13.79 5.50
N LEU A 42 -3.00 14.07 4.28
CA LEU A 42 -3.75 14.86 3.31
C LEU A 42 -5.04 14.14 2.87
N PHE A 43 -4.97 12.81 2.66
CA PHE A 43 -6.13 12.00 2.33
C PHE A 43 -7.19 12.06 3.42
N GLU A 44 -6.82 11.88 4.69
CA GLU A 44 -7.74 11.96 5.82
C GLU A 44 -8.37 13.37 5.95
N GLN A 45 -7.60 14.43 5.70
CA GLN A 45 -8.12 15.80 5.69
C GLN A 45 -9.14 16.05 4.57
N GLY A 46 -8.96 15.43 3.40
CA GLY A 46 -9.85 15.56 2.25
C GLY A 46 -10.98 14.53 2.19
N ARG A 47 -11.00 13.55 3.10
CA ARG A 47 -11.94 12.43 3.07
C ARG A 47 -13.35 12.89 3.42
N THR A 48 -14.28 12.73 2.49
CA THR A 48 -15.71 13.08 2.70
C THR A 48 -16.58 11.86 3.02
N LYS A 49 -16.07 10.64 2.82
CA LYS A 49 -16.78 9.39 3.09
C LYS A 49 -15.84 8.43 3.80
N GLU A 50 -16.32 7.86 4.90
CA GLU A 50 -15.65 6.79 5.60
C GLU A 50 -16.30 5.46 5.22
N TRP A 51 -15.49 4.49 4.85
CA TRP A 51 -15.96 3.14 4.56
C TRP A 51 -16.08 2.36 5.87
N PRO A 52 -17.15 1.58 6.06
CA PRO A 52 -17.22 0.65 7.17
C PRO A 52 -16.05 -0.33 7.13
N GLU A 53 -15.54 -0.71 8.30
CA GLU A 53 -14.51 -1.74 8.41
C GLU A 53 -15.02 -3.07 7.80
N GLY A 54 -14.18 -3.69 6.97
CA GLY A 54 -14.51 -4.91 6.25
C GLY A 54 -15.44 -4.71 5.05
N SER A 55 -15.77 -3.47 4.67
CA SER A 55 -16.61 -3.22 3.50
C SER A 55 -15.86 -3.50 2.18
N LEU A 56 -16.63 -3.69 1.11
CA LEU A 56 -16.07 -3.84 -0.23
C LEU A 56 -15.33 -2.58 -0.66
N GLU A 57 -15.86 -1.40 -0.34
CA GLU A 57 -15.26 -0.11 -0.66
C GLU A 57 -13.91 0.08 0.05
N GLU A 58 -13.82 -0.29 1.33
CA GLU A 58 -12.55 -0.30 2.05
C GLU A 58 -11.54 -1.25 1.39
N THR A 59 -12.00 -2.47 1.07
CA THR A 59 -11.17 -3.50 0.44
C THR A 59 -10.63 -3.02 -0.91
N VAL A 60 -11.48 -2.44 -1.76
CA VAL A 60 -11.11 -1.91 -3.07
C VAL A 60 -10.14 -0.74 -2.93
N GLN A 61 -10.38 0.19 -1.99
CA GLN A 61 -9.48 1.30 -1.73
C GLN A 61 -8.08 0.80 -1.34
N ASN A 62 -7.99 -0.13 -0.41
CA ASN A 62 -6.72 -0.65 0.09
C ASN A 62 -6.00 -1.48 -0.98
N ALA A 63 -6.74 -2.24 -1.79
CA ALA A 63 -6.19 -2.99 -2.93
C ALA A 63 -5.55 -2.07 -3.97
N ILE A 64 -6.24 -0.98 -4.36
CA ILE A 64 -5.71 -0.03 -5.36
C ILE A 64 -4.52 0.76 -4.80
N LYS A 65 -4.60 1.26 -3.55
CA LYS A 65 -3.47 1.96 -2.92
C LYS A 65 -2.23 1.07 -2.78
N SER A 66 -2.43 -0.20 -2.46
CA SER A 66 -1.35 -1.19 -2.40
C SER A 66 -0.78 -1.47 -3.79
N TRP A 67 -1.63 -1.68 -4.80
CA TRP A 67 -1.18 -2.00 -6.17
C TRP A 67 -0.38 -0.86 -6.79
N GLU A 68 -0.82 0.38 -6.62
CA GLU A 68 -0.09 1.56 -7.08
C GLU A 68 1.28 1.67 -6.41
N MET A 69 1.35 1.48 -5.08
CA MET A 69 2.62 1.48 -4.34
C MET A 69 3.57 0.41 -4.88
N GLU A 70 3.08 -0.82 -5.10
CA GLU A 70 3.90 -1.91 -5.64
C GLU A 70 4.40 -1.56 -7.05
N LEU A 71 3.51 -1.09 -7.94
CA LEU A 71 3.84 -0.72 -9.31
C LEU A 71 4.89 0.38 -9.40
N SER A 72 4.75 1.42 -8.58
CA SER A 72 5.62 2.59 -8.57
C SER A 72 6.97 2.31 -7.91
N HIS A 73 6.98 1.56 -6.80
CA HIS A 73 8.17 1.46 -5.93
C HIS A 73 8.88 0.11 -5.94
N LYS A 74 8.25 -1.01 -6.30
CA LYS A 74 8.94 -2.30 -6.41
C LYS A 74 9.51 -2.45 -7.83
N THR A 75 10.69 -3.07 -7.93
CA THR A 75 11.38 -3.25 -9.23
C THR A 75 11.12 -4.61 -9.87
N ARG A 76 10.68 -5.59 -9.08
CA ARG A 76 10.42 -6.96 -9.50
C ARG A 76 8.94 -7.30 -9.36
N VAL A 77 8.34 -7.81 -10.43
CA VAL A 77 6.93 -8.24 -10.44
C VAL A 77 6.66 -9.38 -9.46
N GLN A 78 7.67 -10.21 -9.16
CA GLN A 78 7.59 -11.31 -8.20
C GLN A 78 7.38 -10.84 -6.76
N ASP A 79 7.70 -9.57 -6.47
CA ASP A 79 7.54 -8.98 -5.14
C ASP A 79 6.12 -8.39 -4.97
N PHE A 80 5.27 -8.44 -6.01
CA PHE A 80 3.91 -7.91 -5.96
C PHE A 80 2.97 -8.96 -5.36
N LYS A 81 2.19 -8.55 -4.37
CA LYS A 81 1.14 -9.38 -3.75
C LYS A 81 -0.25 -9.09 -4.30
N THR A 82 -0.41 -7.94 -4.96
CA THR A 82 -1.71 -7.48 -5.49
C THR A 82 -2.08 -8.08 -6.84
N ILE A 83 -1.15 -8.78 -7.49
CA ILE A 83 -1.35 -9.37 -8.83
C ILE A 83 -0.83 -10.81 -8.87
N ASN A 84 -1.28 -11.56 -9.88
CA ASN A 84 -0.65 -12.82 -10.23
C ASN A 84 0.51 -12.53 -11.20
N PRO A 85 1.78 -12.75 -10.82
CA PRO A 85 2.94 -12.39 -11.65
C PRO A 85 3.03 -13.19 -12.95
N GLU A 86 2.41 -14.37 -13.04
CA GLU A 86 2.42 -15.20 -14.26
C GLU A 86 1.36 -14.76 -15.28
N LYS A 87 0.28 -14.11 -14.81
CA LYS A 87 -0.88 -13.76 -15.64
C LYS A 87 -1.00 -12.28 -15.90
N PHE A 88 -0.44 -11.45 -15.03
CA PHE A 88 -0.56 -10.01 -15.12
C PHE A 88 0.27 -9.46 -16.28
N LYS A 89 -0.37 -8.63 -17.11
CA LYS A 89 0.27 -7.88 -18.20
C LYS A 89 -0.24 -6.46 -18.14
N LEU A 90 0.68 -5.51 -18.06
CA LEU A 90 0.38 -4.08 -18.11
C LEU A 90 0.89 -3.53 -19.44
N PHE A 91 0.00 -2.90 -20.19
CA PHE A 91 0.31 -2.21 -21.43
C PHE A 91 0.04 -0.73 -21.24
N VAL A 92 0.96 0.14 -21.62
CA VAL A 92 0.81 1.59 -21.49
C VAL A 92 0.90 2.20 -22.87
N ASN A 93 -0.13 2.94 -23.27
CA ASN A 93 -0.24 3.52 -24.61
C ASN A 93 -0.19 2.51 -25.77
N GLY A 94 -0.62 1.26 -25.53
CA GLY A 94 -0.74 0.24 -26.57
C GLY A 94 0.54 -0.51 -26.93
N ASN A 95 1.60 -0.39 -26.12
CA ASN A 95 2.79 -1.25 -26.20
C ASN A 95 3.03 -2.00 -24.89
#